data_AF-A0A8T4VXS3-F1
#
_entry.id   AF-A0A8T4VXS3-F1
#
_cell.length_a   1.000
_cell.length_b   1.000
_cell.length_c   1.000
_cell.angle_alpha   90.00
_cell.angle_beta   90.00
_cell.angle_gamma   90.00
#
_symmetry.space_group_name_H-M   'P 1'
#
loop_
_entity.id
_entity.type
_entity.pdbx_description
1 polymer ?
#
loop_
_entity_poly.entity_id
_entity_poly.type
_entity_poly.pdbx_seq_one_letter_code
_entity_poly.pdbx_strand_id
1 'polypeptide(L)'
;MTTKPELSKNIDVLPGLAALALFAAMAVAILSANFGPIQGFEAGAAITRSIGYALFNLERAAPVVTSEGFLMPFLAVAFVLDAALGAAVMLARREGGEE
;
A
#
# COMPACT_ATOMS: atom_id res chain seq x y z
N MET A 1 -42.45 -9.49 21.20
CA MET A 1 -42.10 -10.92 21.10
C MET A 1 -41.17 -11.07 19.91
N THR A 2 -39.91 -11.42 20.13
CA THR A 2 -38.95 -11.66 19.05
C THR A 2 -38.92 -13.16 18.76
N THR A 3 -39.22 -13.54 17.52
CA THR A 3 -39.13 -14.92 17.04
C THR A 3 -37.68 -15.39 17.06
N LYS A 4 -37.49 -16.69 17.34
CA LYS A 4 -36.16 -17.32 17.42
C LYS A 4 -35.46 -17.20 16.05
N PRO A 5 -34.14 -16.92 15.99
CA PRO A 5 -33.40 -16.92 14.73
C PRO A 5 -33.47 -18.31 14.09
N GLU A 6 -33.97 -18.38 12.86
CA GLU A 6 -33.98 -19.61 12.06
C GLU A 6 -32.92 -19.52 10.97
N LEU A 7 -32.24 -20.63 10.69
CA LEU A 7 -31.21 -20.69 9.66
C LEU A 7 -31.86 -20.50 8.29
N SER A 8 -31.41 -19.49 7.53
CA SER A 8 -31.91 -19.23 6.18
C SER A 8 -31.67 -20.45 5.30
N LYS A 9 -32.74 -20.99 4.71
CA LYS A 9 -32.67 -22.14 3.79
C LYS A 9 -32.45 -21.74 2.32
N ASN A 10 -32.64 -20.46 2.00
CA ASN A 10 -32.38 -19.87 0.69
C ASN A 10 -31.03 -19.16 0.70
N ILE A 11 -29.94 -19.92 0.75
CA ILE A 11 -28.59 -19.37 0.63
C ILE A 11 -28.11 -19.60 -0.80
N ASP A 12 -27.72 -18.52 -1.46
CA ASP A 12 -26.96 -18.61 -2.71
C ASP A 12 -25.52 -19.00 -2.37
N VAL A 13 -25.15 -20.23 -2.72
CA VAL A 13 -23.84 -20.81 -2.43
C VAL A 13 -22.77 -20.37 -3.43
N LEU A 14 -23.18 -19.75 -4.54
CA LEU A 14 -22.28 -19.38 -5.63
C LEU A 14 -21.19 -18.37 -5.20
N PRO A 15 -21.49 -17.30 -4.43
CA PRO A 15 -20.46 -16.39 -3.93
C PRO A 15 -19.49 -17.07 -2.96
N GLY A 16 -19.99 -17.99 -2.12
CA GLY A 16 -19.16 -18.75 -1.18
C GLY A 16 -18.19 -19.69 -1.89
N LEU A 17 -18.67 -20.37 -2.94
CA LEU A 17 -17.84 -21.20 -3.81
C LEU A 17 -16.79 -20.36 -4.57
N ALA A 18 -17.17 -19.18 -5.07
CA ALA A 18 -16.23 -18.27 -5.73
C ALA A 18 -15.12 -17.81 -4.78
N ALA A 19 -15.46 -17.48 -3.52
CA ALA A 19 -14.48 -17.12 -2.50
C ALA A 19 -13.52 -18.27 -2.17
N LEU A 20 -14.04 -19.50 -2.03
CA LEU A 20 -13.21 -20.70 -1.83
C LEU A 20 -12.28 -20.97 -3.01
N ALA A 21 -12.76 -20.79 -4.24
CA ALA A 21 -11.95 -20.93 -5.44
C ALA A 21 -10.82 -19.88 -5.49
N LEU A 22 -11.12 -18.62 -5.18
CA LEU A 22 -10.12 -17.56 -5.08
C LEU A 22 -9.08 -17.88 -4.00
N PHE A 23 -9.53 -18.32 -2.82
CA PHE A 23 -8.64 -18.72 -1.73
C PHE A 23 -7.69 -19.86 -2.16
N ALA A 24 -8.23 -20.89 -2.81
CA ALA A 24 -7.43 -22.00 -3.32
C ALA A 24 -6.41 -21.52 -4.36
N ALA A 25 -6.80 -20.63 -5.27
CA ALA A 25 -5.89 -20.06 -6.26
C ALA A 25 -4.74 -19.27 -5.59
N MET A 26 -5.05 -18.44 -4.59
CA MET A 26 -4.03 -17.74 -3.80
C MET A 26 -3.13 -18.70 -3.04
N ALA A 27 -3.69 -19.72 -2.40
CA ALA A 27 -2.92 -20.73 -1.66
C ALA A 27 -1.95 -21.48 -2.60
N VAL A 28 -2.42 -21.88 -3.78
CA VAL A 28 -1.57 -22.48 -4.82
C VAL A 28 -0.46 -21.51 -5.23
N ALA A 29 -0.77 -20.25 -5.52
CA ALA A 29 0.23 -19.25 -5.91
C ALA A 29 1.30 -19.04 -4.82
N ILE A 30 0.88 -18.95 -3.55
CA ILE A 30 1.80 -18.73 -2.41
C ILE A 30 2.65 -19.97 -2.15
N LEU A 31 2.06 -21.16 -2.12
CA LEU A 31 2.78 -22.40 -1.82
C LEU A 31 3.68 -22.87 -2.96
N SER A 32 3.34 -22.50 -4.20
CA SER A 32 4.18 -22.78 -5.38
C SER A 32 5.23 -21.69 -5.64
N ALA A 33 5.18 -20.56 -4.93
CA ALA A 33 6.13 -19.49 -5.09
C ALA A 33 7.54 -19.96 -4.70
N ASN A 34 8.45 -19.94 -5.66
CA ASN A 34 9.88 -20.09 -5.43
C ASN A 34 10.56 -18.76 -5.69
N PHE A 35 11.17 -18.18 -4.64
CA PHE A 35 11.88 -16.91 -4.72
C PHE A 35 13.35 -17.07 -5.16
N GLY A 36 13.81 -18.30 -5.40
CA GLY A 36 15.19 -18.58 -5.76
C GLY A 36 16.18 -18.28 -4.60
N PRO A 37 17.48 -18.25 -4.89
CA PRO A 37 18.48 -17.86 -3.89
C PRO A 37 18.28 -16.40 -3.48
N ILE A 38 18.49 -16.09 -2.20
CA ILE A 38 18.44 -14.73 -1.67
C ILE A 38 19.49 -13.88 -2.39
N GLN A 39 19.04 -12.98 -3.25
CA GLN A 39 19.90 -12.03 -3.96
C GLN A 39 19.92 -10.74 -3.13
N GLY A 40 20.95 -10.61 -2.30
CA GLY A 40 21.24 -9.34 -1.62
C GLY A 40 21.98 -8.37 -2.55
N PHE A 41 22.15 -7.14 -2.10
CA PHE A 41 23.06 -6.22 -2.77
C PHE A 41 24.52 -6.63 -2.54
N GLU A 42 25.39 -6.29 -3.48
CA GLU A 42 26.85 -6.47 -3.36
C GLU A 42 27.40 -5.86 -2.07
N ALA A 43 28.49 -6.45 -1.56
CA ALA A 43 29.17 -5.92 -0.39
C ALA A 43 29.64 -4.48 -0.65
N GLY A 44 29.27 -3.56 0.24
CA GLY A 44 29.62 -2.14 0.10
C GLY A 44 28.71 -1.35 -0.85
N ALA A 45 27.60 -1.92 -1.32
CA ALA A 45 26.60 -1.18 -2.07
C ALA A 45 26.08 0.02 -1.25
N ALA A 46 26.18 1.22 -1.83
CA ALA A 46 25.81 2.46 -1.16
C ALA A 46 24.29 2.67 -1.18
N ILE A 47 23.52 1.81 -0.48
CA ILE A 47 22.05 1.78 -0.54
C ILE A 47 21.43 3.10 -0.07
N THR A 48 21.82 3.60 1.11
CA THR A 48 21.30 4.88 1.63
C THR A 48 21.57 6.04 0.69
N ARG A 49 22.77 6.09 0.09
CA ARG A 49 23.11 7.08 -0.94
C ARG A 49 22.21 6.92 -2.15
N SER A 50 22.09 5.71 -2.68
CA SER A 50 21.31 5.41 -3.88
C SER A 50 19.84 5.82 -3.73
N ILE A 51 19.23 5.55 -2.57
CA ILE A 51 17.87 6.03 -2.23
C ILE A 51 17.79 7.56 -2.27
N GLY A 52 18.76 8.25 -1.66
CA GLY A 52 18.81 9.71 -1.67
C GLY A 52 18.89 10.30 -3.09
N TYR A 53 19.69 9.70 -3.98
CA TYR A 53 19.76 10.12 -5.38
C TYR A 53 18.47 9.80 -6.14
N ALA A 54 17.85 8.64 -5.89
CA ALA A 54 16.60 8.24 -6.54
C ALA A 54 15.41 9.14 -6.15
N LEU A 55 15.35 9.61 -4.90
CA LEU A 55 14.31 10.56 -4.46
C LEU A 55 14.29 11.86 -5.28
N PHE A 56 15.44 12.26 -5.81
CA PHE A 56 15.58 13.50 -6.58
C PHE A 56 15.88 13.28 -8.07
N ASN A 57 15.78 12.04 -8.57
CA ASN A 57 16.05 11.70 -9.97
C ASN A 57 17.49 12.06 -10.41
N LEU A 58 18.46 11.82 -9.53
CA LEU A 58 19.87 12.19 -9.67
C LEU A 58 20.81 10.98 -9.85
N GLU A 59 20.31 9.83 -10.28
CA GLU A 59 21.02 8.54 -10.35
C GLU A 59 22.27 8.58 -11.26
N ARG A 60 22.36 9.58 -12.14
CA ARG A 60 23.52 9.81 -13.03
C ARG A 60 24.64 10.66 -12.39
N ALA A 61 24.42 11.24 -11.21
CA ALA A 61 25.35 12.17 -10.59
C ALA A 61 26.43 11.47 -9.72
N ALA A 62 26.29 10.18 -9.44
CA ALA A 62 27.28 9.38 -8.73
C ALA A 62 27.11 7.89 -9.05
N PRO A 63 28.13 7.04 -8.79
CA PRO A 63 27.95 5.60 -8.78
C PRO A 63 26.93 5.21 -7.70
N VAL A 64 25.76 4.74 -8.13
CA VAL A 64 24.64 4.30 -7.27
C VAL A 64 24.10 2.96 -7.78
N VAL A 65 23.36 2.26 -6.92
CA VAL A 65 22.61 1.07 -7.33
C VAL A 65 21.48 1.48 -8.27
N THR A 66 21.35 0.76 -9.39
CA THR A 66 20.31 1.00 -10.39
C THR A 66 18.93 0.93 -9.73
N SER A 67 18.16 2.01 -9.88
CA SER A 67 16.82 2.17 -9.32
C SER A 67 16.01 3.12 -10.19
N GLU A 68 14.69 3.11 -10.03
CA GLU A 68 13.79 4.08 -10.64
C GLU A 68 13.77 5.38 -9.82
N GLY A 69 13.58 6.51 -10.51
CA GLY A 69 13.44 7.80 -9.86
C GLY A 69 12.10 7.95 -9.15
N PHE A 70 12.11 8.49 -7.93
CA PHE A 70 10.94 8.64 -7.06
C PHE A 70 10.47 10.09 -6.89
N LEU A 71 11.01 11.04 -7.66
CA LEU A 71 10.69 12.45 -7.50
C LEU A 71 9.19 12.74 -7.67
N MET A 72 8.55 12.16 -8.68
CA MET A 72 7.12 12.38 -8.93
C MET A 72 6.25 11.78 -7.82
N PRO A 73 6.41 10.48 -7.44
CA PRO A 73 5.72 9.92 -6.27
C PRO A 73 5.96 10.71 -4.97
N PHE A 74 7.19 11.17 -4.73
CA PHE A 74 7.53 11.97 -3.55
C PHE A 74 6.73 13.28 -3.50
N LEU A 75 6.68 14.01 -4.62
CA LEU A 75 5.89 15.25 -4.71
C LEU A 75 4.38 15.00 -4.60
N ALA A 76 3.89 13.90 -5.17
CA ALA A 76 2.48 13.53 -5.06
C ALA A 76 2.08 13.27 -3.60
N VAL A 77 2.89 12.52 -2.85
CA VAL A 77 2.66 12.28 -1.42
C VAL A 77 2.72 13.59 -0.63
N ALA A 78 3.73 14.43 -0.89
CA ALA A 78 3.85 15.72 -0.22
C ALA A 78 2.61 16.61 -0.45
N PHE A 79 2.14 16.69 -1.70
CA PHE A 79 0.93 17.43 -2.06
C PHE A 79 -0.32 16.89 -1.35
N VAL A 80 -0.50 15.57 -1.32
CA VAL A 80 -1.64 14.95 -0.63
C VAL A 80 -1.59 15.21 0.87
N LEU A 81 -0.42 15.11 1.49
CA LEU A 81 -0.25 15.35 2.93
C LEU A 81 -0.51 16.83 3.29
N ASP A 82 -0.08 17.77 2.46
CA ASP A 82 -0.34 19.20 2.65
C ASP A 82 -1.85 19.51 2.56
N ALA A 83 -2.52 19.00 1.53
CA ALA A 83 -3.96 19.14 1.38
C ALA A 83 -4.73 18.49 2.55
N ALA A 84 -4.30 17.31 3.00
CA ALA A 84 -4.91 16.61 4.14
C ALA A 84 -4.73 17.40 5.44
N LEU A 85 -3.56 18.00 5.66
CA LEU A 85 -3.31 18.87 6.81
C LEU A 85 -4.22 20.10 6.77
N GLY A 86 -4.33 20.77 5.61
CA GLY A 86 -5.24 21.90 5.43
C GLY A 86 -6.70 21.53 5.70
N ALA A 87 -7.15 20.39 5.18
CA ALA A 87 -8.50 19.87 5.42
C ALA A 87 -8.74 19.53 6.90
N ALA A 88 -7.76 18.91 7.58
CA ALA A 88 -7.84 18.60 9.00
C ALA A 88 -7.97 19.88 9.85
N VAL A 89 -7.19 20.92 9.54
CA VAL A 89 -7.28 22.22 10.22
C VAL A 89 -8.62 22.90 9.95
N MET A 90 -9.11 22.90 8.71
CA MET A 90 -10.42 23.46 8.37
C MET A 90 -11.55 22.75 9.13
N LEU A 91 -11.52 21.41 9.18
CA LEU A 91 -12.51 20.60 9.88
C LEU A 91 -12.45 20.79 11.41
N ALA A 92 -11.26 21.03 11.95
CA ALA A 92 -11.06 21.27 13.38
C ALA A 92 -11.60 22.64 13.84
N ARG A 93 -11.69 23.63 12.94
CA ARG A 93 -12.26 24.94 13.27
C ARG A 93 -13.79 24.81 13.43
N ARG A 94 -14.30 25.13 14.61
CA ARG A 94 -15.73 25.43 14.81
C ARG A 94 -15.96 26.91 14.53
N GLU A 95 -16.87 27.19 13.61
CA GLU A 95 -17.40 28.54 13.42
C GLU A 95 -18.56 28.72 14.41
N GLY A 96 -18.46 29.73 15.29
CA GLY A 96 -19.50 30.08 16.28
C GLY A 96 -19.24 29.57 17.70
N GLY A 97 -18.49 30.34 18.47
CA GLY A 97 -18.77 30.49 19.90
C GLY A 97 -19.82 31.58 20.02
N GLU A 98 -21.03 31.22 20.43
CA GLU A 98 -22.11 32.15 20.73
C GLU A 98 -21.67 33.06 21.91
N GLU A 99 -21.64 34.37 21.68
CA GLU A 99 -21.94 35.37 22.72
C GLU A 99 -23.42 35.78 22.56
#